data_AF-A0A0R0AP34-F1
#
_entry.id   AF-A0A0R0AP34-F1
#
_cell.length_a   1.000
_cell.length_b   1.000
_cell.length_c   1.000
_cell.angle_alpha   90.00
_cell.angle_beta   90.00
_cell.angle_gamma   90.00
#
_symmetry.space_group_name_H-M   'P 1'
#
loop_
_entity.id
_entity.type
_entity.pdbx_description
1 polymer ?
#
loop_
_entity_poly.entity_id
_entity_poly.type
_entity_poly.pdbx_seq_one_letter_code
_entity_poly.pdbx_strand_id
1 'polypeptide(L)'
;MKLRDEPPAAPSGPAPTTEAAATGEVQPATPASTTSATEQEAARAAERSCIANVTASIYGPSNDRVSVLQQQLSTLNDQLTATTDPQRTQALRTRMGTLRQAITREHGNAHTQMNDARRRCAERHRPAPPPVR
;
A
#
# COMPACT_ATOMS: atom_id res chain seq x y z
N MET A 1 35.49 26.80 -13.28
CA MET A 1 36.84 26.56 -13.85
C MET A 1 37.36 25.27 -13.23
N LYS A 2 37.85 24.24 -13.92
CA LYS A 2 38.15 23.96 -15.36
C LYS A 2 37.71 22.48 -15.59
N LEU A 3 37.09 22.01 -16.67
CA LEU A 3 37.29 22.11 -18.13
C LEU A 3 38.61 21.49 -18.65
N ARG A 4 38.49 20.69 -19.73
CA ARG A 4 39.49 19.93 -20.54
C ARG A 4 39.62 18.42 -20.25
N ASP A 5 39.88 17.55 -21.22
CA ASP A 5 39.78 17.60 -22.71
C ASP A 5 39.79 16.14 -23.23
N GLU A 6 39.09 15.87 -24.34
CA GLU A 6 39.31 14.75 -25.30
C GLU A 6 40.02 15.33 -26.55
N PRO A 7 40.41 14.58 -27.61
CA PRO A 7 40.82 13.17 -27.81
C PRO A 7 42.24 13.12 -28.46
N PRO A 8 42.72 12.10 -29.26
CA PRO A 8 42.25 11.77 -30.63
C PRO A 8 42.41 10.26 -31.06
N ALA A 9 42.30 9.95 -32.37
CA ALA A 9 42.22 8.59 -32.96
C ALA A 9 43.29 8.35 -34.09
N ALA A 10 43.40 7.22 -34.84
CA ALA A 10 42.49 6.08 -35.03
C ALA A 10 43.11 4.66 -35.28
N PRO A 11 43.59 4.24 -36.49
CA PRO A 11 43.14 2.92 -36.99
C PRO A 11 44.23 1.89 -37.42
N SER A 12 43.86 0.59 -37.46
CA SER A 12 44.08 -0.38 -38.57
C SER A 12 43.62 -1.81 -38.20
N GLY A 13 43.10 -2.58 -39.18
CA GLY A 13 42.63 -3.97 -39.01
C GLY A 13 43.74 -5.05 -39.12
N PRO A 14 43.45 -6.34 -39.40
CA PRO A 14 42.26 -6.88 -40.08
C PRO A 14 41.51 -8.03 -39.34
N ALA A 15 40.41 -8.51 -39.92
CA ALA A 15 39.84 -9.83 -39.62
C ALA A 15 40.59 -10.94 -40.43
N PRO A 16 40.55 -12.22 -40.01
CA PRO A 16 39.39 -13.05 -40.36
C PRO A 16 38.95 -14.10 -39.32
N THR A 17 37.70 -14.55 -39.50
CA THR A 17 37.04 -15.79 -39.04
C THR A 17 37.81 -16.83 -38.20
N THR A 18 37.20 -17.17 -37.06
CA THR A 18 37.13 -18.57 -36.60
C THR A 18 35.69 -18.89 -36.19
N GLU A 19 35.01 -19.75 -36.94
CA GLU A 19 33.85 -20.47 -36.39
C GLU A 19 34.35 -21.42 -35.30
N ALA A 20 33.95 -21.18 -34.06
CA ALA A 20 34.02 -22.16 -32.99
C ALA A 20 32.63 -22.24 -32.36
N ALA A 21 31.82 -23.18 -32.86
CA ALA A 21 30.50 -23.45 -32.33
C ALA A 21 30.59 -23.93 -30.87
N ALA A 22 30.34 -23.01 -29.95
CA ALA A 22 29.89 -23.34 -28.60
C ALA A 22 28.40 -23.03 -28.55
N THR A 23 27.59 -23.99 -29.00
CA THR A 23 26.12 -23.98 -28.93
C THR A 23 25.69 -24.06 -27.47
N GLY A 24 25.87 -22.98 -26.72
CA GLY A 24 25.18 -22.76 -25.46
C GLY A 24 23.71 -22.59 -25.78
N GLU A 25 22.95 -23.68 -25.69
CA GLU A 25 21.52 -23.70 -25.94
C GLU A 25 20.83 -22.57 -25.18
N VAL A 26 20.42 -21.53 -25.91
CA VAL A 26 19.31 -20.69 -25.49
C VAL A 26 18.09 -21.59 -25.57
N GLN A 27 17.85 -22.37 -24.51
CA GLN A 27 16.61 -23.10 -24.35
C GLN A 27 15.48 -22.09 -24.56
N PRO A 28 14.58 -22.28 -25.54
CA PRO A 28 13.43 -21.41 -25.67
C PRO A 28 12.63 -21.59 -24.38
N ALA A 29 12.58 -20.55 -23.55
CA ALA A 29 11.77 -20.54 -22.34
C ALA A 29 10.36 -20.96 -22.75
N THR A 30 9.93 -22.13 -22.28
CA THR A 30 8.70 -22.75 -22.79
C THR A 30 7.54 -21.80 -22.54
N PRO A 31 6.69 -21.53 -23.56
CA PRO A 31 5.70 -20.46 -23.47
C PRO A 31 4.74 -20.64 -22.29
N ALA A 32 4.49 -21.90 -21.87
CA ALA A 32 3.74 -22.23 -20.66
C ALA A 32 4.33 -21.60 -19.37
N SER A 33 5.65 -21.67 -19.18
CA SER A 33 6.32 -21.15 -17.97
C SER A 33 6.27 -19.63 -17.89
N THR A 34 6.43 -18.95 -19.04
CA THR A 34 6.28 -17.49 -19.12
C THR A 34 4.83 -17.05 -18.92
N THR A 35 3.85 -17.77 -19.49
CA THR A 35 2.42 -17.47 -19.30
C THR A 35 2.05 -17.54 -17.82
N SER A 36 2.40 -18.64 -17.13
CA SER A 36 2.11 -18.76 -15.69
C SER A 36 2.83 -17.72 -14.83
N ALA A 37 4.04 -17.28 -15.21
CA ALA A 37 4.72 -16.18 -14.52
C ALA A 37 3.99 -14.84 -14.72
N THR A 38 3.50 -14.55 -15.94
CA THR A 38 2.73 -13.34 -16.21
C THR A 38 1.35 -13.35 -15.52
N GLU A 39 0.68 -14.50 -15.45
CA GLU A 39 -0.58 -14.66 -14.72
C GLU A 39 -0.40 -14.43 -13.21
N GLN A 40 0.69 -14.94 -12.62
CA GLN A 40 1.02 -14.69 -11.22
C GLN A 40 1.32 -13.22 -10.94
N GLU A 41 2.05 -12.53 -11.82
CA GLU A 41 2.35 -11.10 -11.60
C GLU A 41 1.10 -10.22 -11.82
N ALA A 42 0.24 -10.58 -12.76
CA ALA A 42 -1.08 -9.96 -12.93
C ALA A 42 -1.96 -10.16 -11.69
N ALA A 43 -1.95 -11.35 -11.08
CA ALA A 43 -2.65 -11.62 -9.83
C ALA A 43 -2.13 -10.76 -8.67
N ARG A 44 -0.80 -10.64 -8.50
CA ARG A 44 -0.18 -9.74 -7.50
C ARG A 44 -0.50 -8.27 -7.77
N ALA A 45 -0.55 -7.83 -9.03
CA ALA A 45 -0.95 -6.48 -9.40
C ALA A 45 -2.42 -6.20 -9.04
N ALA A 46 -3.32 -7.16 -9.31
CA ALA A 46 -4.72 -7.08 -8.94
C ALA A 46 -4.92 -7.08 -7.41
N GLU A 47 -4.17 -7.89 -6.66
CA GLU A 47 -4.18 -7.88 -5.19
C GLU A 47 -3.75 -6.51 -4.63
N ARG A 48 -2.64 -5.95 -5.12
CA ARG A 48 -2.15 -4.62 -4.72
C ARG A 48 -3.20 -3.53 -5.00
N SER A 49 -3.87 -3.59 -6.14
CA SER A 49 -4.97 -2.69 -6.51
C SER A 49 -6.20 -2.86 -5.61
N CYS A 50 -6.59 -4.11 -5.31
CA CYS A 50 -7.66 -4.45 -4.36
C CYS A 50 -7.38 -3.83 -2.98
N ILE A 51 -6.16 -4.05 -2.45
CA ILE A 51 -5.72 -3.53 -1.15
C ILE A 51 -5.73 -1.99 -1.15
N ALA A 52 -5.25 -1.33 -2.21
CA ALA A 52 -5.26 0.13 -2.30
C ALA A 52 -6.69 0.70 -2.28
N ASN A 53 -7.61 0.11 -3.05
CA ASN A 53 -9.01 0.53 -3.11
C ASN A 53 -9.73 0.36 -1.75
N VAL A 54 -9.59 -0.81 -1.11
CA VAL A 54 -10.19 -1.03 0.23
C VAL A 54 -9.54 -0.17 1.32
N THR A 55 -8.24 0.17 1.19
CA THR A 55 -7.59 1.13 2.11
C THR A 55 -8.29 2.49 2.03
N ALA A 56 -8.52 3.01 0.82
CA ALA A 56 -9.18 4.29 0.62
C ALA A 56 -10.64 4.28 1.12
N SER A 57 -11.40 3.24 0.80
CA SER A 57 -12.82 3.15 1.19
C SER A 57 -13.06 2.88 2.68
N ILE A 58 -12.11 2.27 3.38
CA ILE A 58 -12.17 2.07 4.83
C ILE A 58 -11.68 3.31 5.58
N TYR A 59 -10.46 3.80 5.28
CA TYR A 59 -9.85 4.87 6.06
C TYR A 59 -10.38 6.26 5.73
N GLY A 60 -10.86 6.54 4.52
CA GLY A 60 -11.46 7.85 4.18
C GLY A 60 -12.63 8.19 5.10
N PRO A 61 -13.75 7.43 5.04
CA PRO A 61 -14.91 7.67 5.89
C PRO A 61 -14.62 7.55 7.40
N SER A 62 -13.62 6.73 7.78
CA SER A 62 -13.20 6.61 9.18
C SER A 62 -12.50 7.88 9.67
N ASN A 63 -11.58 8.43 8.88
CA ASN A 63 -10.89 9.68 9.17
C ASN A 63 -11.86 10.88 9.19
N ASP A 64 -12.87 10.89 8.31
CA ASP A 64 -13.92 11.91 8.33
C ASP A 64 -14.73 11.86 9.64
N ARG A 65 -15.17 10.66 10.07
CA ARG A 65 -15.85 10.47 11.35
C ARG A 65 -14.98 10.89 12.53
N VAL A 66 -13.70 10.51 12.55
CA VAL A 66 -12.75 10.92 13.59
C VAL A 66 -12.56 12.43 13.62
N SER A 67 -12.46 13.10 12.47
CA SER A 67 -12.32 14.55 12.36
C SER A 67 -13.53 15.29 12.96
N VAL A 68 -14.75 14.82 12.66
CA VAL A 68 -15.98 15.36 13.27
C VAL A 68 -16.00 15.17 14.80
N LEU A 69 -15.61 13.98 15.30
CA LEU A 69 -15.53 13.71 16.74
C LEU A 69 -14.46 14.56 17.44
N GLN A 70 -13.34 14.83 16.78
CA GLN A 70 -12.29 15.74 17.27
C GLN A 70 -12.77 17.19 17.31
N GLN A 71 -13.50 17.65 16.30
CA GLN A 71 -14.10 18.99 16.30
C GLN A 71 -15.12 19.16 17.44
N GLN A 72 -15.98 18.15 17.67
CA GLN A 72 -16.89 18.14 18.83
C GLN A 72 -16.15 18.16 20.17
N LEU A 73 -15.01 17.46 20.28
CA LEU A 73 -14.15 17.52 21.46
C LEU A 73 -13.57 18.92 21.70
N SER A 74 -13.21 19.65 20.65
CA SER A 74 -12.77 21.05 20.77
C SER A 74 -13.88 21.92 21.33
N THR A 75 -15.07 21.90 20.71
CA THR A 75 -16.22 22.71 21.16
C THR A 75 -16.65 22.40 22.60
N LEU A 76 -16.54 21.14 23.04
CA LEU A 76 -16.80 20.77 24.45
C LEU A 76 -15.70 21.25 25.40
N ASN A 77 -14.46 21.39 24.94
CA ASN A 77 -13.36 21.92 25.74
C ASN A 77 -13.54 23.44 25.95
N ASP A 78 -13.96 24.17 24.90
CA ASP A 78 -14.29 25.59 25.00
C ASP A 78 -15.48 25.85 25.95
N GLN A 79 -16.48 24.95 25.94
CA GLN A 79 -17.57 24.99 26.93
C GLN A 79 -17.10 24.65 28.36
N LEU A 80 -16.05 23.84 28.50
CA LEU A 80 -15.48 23.44 29.79
C LEU A 80 -14.64 24.57 30.42
N THR A 81 -13.94 25.36 29.61
CA THR A 81 -13.17 26.53 30.08
C THR A 81 -14.08 27.74 30.37
N ALA A 82 -15.20 27.87 29.67
CA ALA A 82 -16.18 28.94 29.86
C ALA A 82 -17.15 28.73 31.05
N THR A 83 -17.23 27.54 31.64
CA THR A 83 -18.18 27.24 32.72
C THR A 83 -17.55 27.24 34.11
N THR A 84 -18.23 27.85 35.07
CA THR A 84 -17.87 27.83 36.51
C THR A 84 -18.74 26.86 37.32
N ASP A 85 -19.78 26.29 36.72
CA ASP A 85 -20.70 25.34 37.37
C ASP A 85 -20.03 23.95 37.50
N PRO A 86 -19.87 23.40 38.72
CA PRO A 86 -19.21 22.11 38.94
C PRO A 86 -20.01 20.92 38.38
N GLN A 87 -21.35 20.96 38.39
CA GLN A 87 -22.17 19.88 37.85
C GLN A 87 -22.05 19.84 36.32
N ARG A 88 -22.14 21.02 35.68
CA ARG A 88 -21.91 21.17 34.23
C ARG A 88 -20.50 20.78 33.82
N THR A 89 -19.50 21.16 34.61
CA THR A 89 -18.09 20.75 34.44
C THR A 89 -17.95 19.22 34.43
N GLN A 90 -18.56 18.52 35.38
CA GLN A 90 -18.53 17.05 35.44
C GLN A 90 -19.25 16.42 34.24
N ALA A 91 -20.43 16.92 33.87
CA ALA A 91 -21.19 16.43 32.71
C ALA A 91 -20.41 16.60 31.39
N LEU A 92 -19.74 17.73 31.18
CA LEU A 92 -18.88 17.98 30.02
C LEU A 92 -17.68 17.01 29.99
N ARG A 93 -16.98 16.83 31.12
CA ARG A 93 -15.86 15.87 31.21
C ARG A 93 -16.28 14.44 30.87
N THR A 94 -17.45 14.00 31.34
CA THR A 94 -18.02 12.68 30.98
C THR A 94 -18.27 12.57 29.48
N ARG A 95 -18.93 13.57 28.86
CA ARG A 95 -19.17 13.60 27.41
C ARG A 95 -17.87 13.54 26.59
N MET A 96 -16.86 14.32 26.99
CA MET A 96 -15.53 14.26 26.36
C MET A 96 -14.87 12.87 26.52
N GLY A 97 -15.05 12.21 27.67
CA GLY A 97 -14.63 10.82 27.88
C GLY A 97 -15.28 9.86 26.87
N THR A 98 -16.60 9.96 26.69
CA THR A 98 -17.35 9.14 25.73
C THR A 98 -16.89 9.38 24.29
N LEU A 99 -16.65 10.64 23.87
CA LEU A 99 -16.15 10.94 22.52
C LEU A 99 -14.75 10.39 22.27
N ARG A 100 -13.83 10.47 23.25
CA ARG A 100 -12.50 9.85 23.13
C ARG A 100 -12.60 8.33 22.94
N GLN A 101 -13.47 7.66 23.71
CA GLN A 101 -13.75 6.24 23.53
C GLN A 101 -14.41 5.90 22.19
N ALA A 102 -15.17 6.83 21.60
CA ALA A 102 -15.74 6.65 20.26
C ALA A 102 -14.65 6.72 19.18
N ILE A 103 -13.74 7.69 19.27
CA ILE A 103 -12.56 7.81 18.37
C ILE A 103 -11.69 6.55 18.44
N THR A 104 -11.38 6.05 19.63
CA THR A 104 -10.61 4.80 19.79
C THR A 104 -11.32 3.60 19.16
N ARG A 105 -12.65 3.50 19.32
CA ARG A 105 -13.46 2.43 18.69
C ARG A 105 -13.49 2.55 17.17
N GLU A 106 -13.58 3.76 16.62
CA GLU A 106 -13.57 4.02 15.18
C GLU A 106 -12.25 3.55 14.54
N HIS A 107 -11.10 3.92 15.11
CA HIS A 107 -9.80 3.42 14.63
C HIS A 107 -9.66 1.89 14.75
N GLY A 108 -10.09 1.30 15.87
CA GLY A 108 -10.05 -0.17 16.06
C GLY A 108 -10.95 -0.91 15.08
N ASN A 109 -12.12 -0.34 14.75
CA ASN A 109 -13.03 -0.87 13.74
C ASN A 109 -12.42 -0.80 12.33
N ALA A 110 -11.87 0.35 11.93
CA ALA A 110 -11.19 0.50 10.64
C ALA A 110 -10.01 -0.47 10.48
N HIS A 111 -9.21 -0.65 11.55
CA HIS A 111 -8.11 -1.62 11.54
C HIS A 111 -8.60 -3.07 11.37
N THR A 112 -9.68 -3.44 12.05
CA THR A 112 -10.32 -4.77 11.93
C THR A 112 -10.83 -5.00 10.50
N GLN A 113 -11.60 -4.05 9.97
CA GLN A 113 -12.10 -4.09 8.59
C GLN A 113 -10.95 -4.20 7.58
N MET A 114 -9.84 -3.49 7.79
CA MET A 114 -8.69 -3.53 6.89
C MET A 114 -8.01 -4.91 6.88
N ASN A 115 -7.88 -5.57 8.04
CA ASN A 115 -7.30 -6.90 8.12
C ASN A 115 -8.19 -7.97 7.48
N ASP A 116 -9.51 -7.83 7.58
CA ASP A 116 -10.45 -8.74 6.92
C ASP A 116 -10.55 -8.47 5.41
N ALA A 117 -10.47 -7.21 4.99
CA ALA A 117 -10.41 -6.83 3.57
C ALA A 117 -9.12 -7.34 2.90
N ARG A 118 -7.97 -7.27 3.59
CA ARG A 118 -6.71 -7.88 3.12
C ARG A 118 -6.84 -9.38 2.90
N ARG A 119 -7.42 -10.12 3.84
CA ARG A 119 -7.69 -11.56 3.69
C ARG A 119 -8.54 -11.84 2.46
N ARG A 120 -9.64 -11.11 2.27
CA ARG A 120 -10.53 -11.24 1.10
C ARG A 120 -9.83 -10.89 -0.23
N CYS A 121 -8.97 -9.87 -0.27
CA CYS A 121 -8.17 -9.56 -1.46
C CYS A 121 -7.18 -10.70 -1.78
N ALA A 122 -6.44 -11.20 -0.79
CA ALA A 122 -5.48 -12.29 -0.97
C ALA A 122 -6.17 -13.59 -1.39
N GLU A 123 -7.32 -13.94 -0.80
CA GLU A 123 -8.13 -15.10 -1.19
C GLU A 123 -8.64 -15.00 -2.64
N ARG A 124 -9.12 -13.81 -3.04
CA ARG A 124 -9.63 -13.55 -4.40
C ARG A 124 -8.55 -13.61 -5.48
N HIS A 125 -7.33 -13.18 -5.16
CA HIS A 125 -6.22 -13.10 -6.10
C HIS A 125 -5.17 -14.20 -5.89
N ARG A 126 -5.48 -15.23 -5.10
CA ARG A 126 -4.62 -16.39 -4.91
C ARG A 126 -4.49 -17.14 -6.25
N PRO A 127 -3.28 -17.30 -6.82
CA PRO A 127 -3.11 -18.13 -8.01
C PRO A 127 -3.47 -19.58 -7.69
N ALA A 128 -4.06 -20.28 -8.67
CA ALA A 128 -4.34 -21.71 -8.53
C ALA A 128 -3.04 -22.48 -8.24
N PRO A 129 -3.06 -23.50 -7.37
CA PRO A 129 -1.89 -24.35 -7.17
C PRO A 129 -1.51 -25.02 -8.50
N PRO A 130 -0.21 -25.11 -8.85
CA PRO A 130 0.20 -25.83 -10.05
C PRO A 130 -0.25 -27.30 -9.94
N PRO A 131 -0.64 -27.95 -11.05
CA PRO A 131 -1.06 -29.34 -11.01
C PRO A 131 0.10 -30.21 -10.52
N VAL A 132 -0.16 -30.96 -9.43
CA VAL A 132 0.75 -32.00 -8.94
C VAL A 132 0.79 -33.11 -10.00
N ARG A 133 1.99 -33.52 -10.40
CA ARG A 133 2.24 -34.45 -11.51
C ARG A 133 3.03 -35.67 -11.03
#